data_AF-A0A4Y3WNF9-F1
#
_entry.id   AF-A0A4Y3WNF9-F1
#
_cell.length_a   1.000
_cell.length_b   1.000
_cell.length_c   1.000
_cell.angle_alpha   90.00
_cell.angle_beta   90.00
_cell.angle_gamma   90.00
#
_symmetry.space_group_name_H-M   'P 1'
#
loop_
_entity.id
_entity.type
_entity.pdbx_description
1 polymer ?
#
loop_
_entity_poly.entity_id
_entity_poly.type
_entity_poly.pdbx_seq_one_letter_code
_entity_poly.pdbx_strand_id
1 'polypeptide(L)'
;MTAGPVEWVAIVFDGPAVDPTVVPALAELVGSGTVRILDLLIVSKDTAGVVTSVELGELDAATLAAFDVLDGDVLELLGEQDVPVVGEEVPPGATALVVLWENVWATRFAQAVRAAGGTLLTHDRIPADVVEQAMAGVPR
;
A
#
# COMPACT_ATOMS: atom_id res chain seq x y z
N MET A 1 0.14 1.99 -21.73
CA MET A 1 -1.08 2.24 -20.94
C MET A 1 -0.79 3.40 -19.98
N THR A 2 -1.75 4.26 -19.65
CA THR A 2 -1.52 5.28 -18.60
C THR A 2 -2.02 4.70 -17.30
N ALA A 3 -1.14 4.51 -16.32
CA ALA A 3 -1.53 4.07 -14.98
C ALA A 3 -2.55 5.04 -14.36
N GLY A 4 -3.46 4.49 -13.56
CA GLY A 4 -4.25 5.25 -12.59
C GLY A 4 -3.37 5.91 -11.53
N PRO A 5 -3.97 6.63 -10.57
CA PRO A 5 -3.26 7.14 -9.41
C PRO A 5 -2.59 5.99 -8.64
N VAL A 6 -1.33 6.18 -8.27
CA VAL A 6 -0.55 5.21 -7.47
C VAL A 6 -0.35 5.81 -6.08
N GLU A 7 -0.50 4.99 -5.05
CA GLU A 7 -0.29 5.38 -3.66
C GLU A 7 0.83 4.54 -3.03
N TRP A 8 1.66 5.21 -2.24
CA TRP A 8 2.60 4.59 -1.32
C TRP A 8 1.96 4.55 0.07
N VAL A 9 1.84 3.37 0.65
CA VAL A 9 1.18 3.17 1.94
C VAL A 9 2.04 2.28 2.82
N ALA A 10 2.44 2.77 4.00
CA ALA A 10 3.07 1.98 5.05
C ALA A 10 2.08 1.72 6.19
N ILE A 11 1.91 0.45 6.57
CA ILE A 11 0.95 -0.02 7.57
C ILE A 11 1.72 -0.78 8.65
N VAL A 12 1.70 -0.30 9.89
CA VAL A 12 2.40 -0.92 11.02
C VAL A 12 1.49 -1.88 11.78
N PHE A 13 2.06 -3.01 12.18
CA PHE A 13 1.48 -4.03 13.05
C PHE A 13 2.35 -4.16 14.29
N ASP A 14 1.75 -4.17 15.48
CA ASP A 14 2.47 -4.25 16.76
C ASP A 14 3.26 -5.57 16.97
N GLY A 15 3.03 -6.57 16.12
CA GLY A 15 3.68 -7.88 16.19
C GLY A 15 4.82 -8.04 15.17
N PRO A 16 5.59 -9.14 15.27
CA PRO A 16 6.76 -9.41 14.43
C PRO A 16 6.41 -9.91 13.03
N ALA A 17 5.13 -9.86 12.65
CA ALA A 17 4.62 -10.31 11.37
C ALA A 17 3.38 -9.51 10.98
N VAL A 18 3.17 -9.40 9.67
CA VAL A 18 1.90 -8.90 9.12
C VAL A 18 0.77 -9.82 9.55
N ASP A 19 -0.34 -9.25 10.00
CA ASP A 19 -1.51 -10.04 10.38
C ASP A 19 -2.05 -10.79 9.15
N PRO A 20 -2.15 -12.13 9.17
CA PRO A 20 -2.57 -12.93 8.03
C PRO A 20 -4.01 -12.62 7.57
N THR A 21 -4.83 -11.96 8.41
CA THR A 21 -6.18 -11.53 8.04
C THR A 21 -6.20 -10.40 7.01
N VAL A 22 -5.09 -9.67 6.84
CA VAL A 22 -4.97 -8.58 5.85
C VAL A 22 -4.85 -9.12 4.43
N VAL A 23 -4.19 -10.27 4.26
CA VAL A 23 -3.89 -10.84 2.93
C VAL A 23 -5.18 -11.12 2.13
N PRO A 24 -6.20 -11.82 2.68
CA PRO A 24 -7.47 -12.03 1.96
C PRO A 24 -8.18 -10.72 1.59
N ALA A 25 -8.18 -9.72 2.48
CA ALA A 25 -8.83 -8.44 2.21
C ALA A 25 -8.15 -7.69 1.04
N LEU A 26 -6.82 -7.74 0.97
CA LEU A 26 -6.08 -7.17 -0.15
C LEU A 26 -6.29 -7.97 -1.44
N ALA A 27 -6.30 -9.30 -1.35
CA ALA A 27 -6.59 -10.17 -2.49
C ALA A 27 -7.98 -9.91 -3.09
N GLU A 28 -9.00 -9.60 -2.27
CA GLU A 28 -10.33 -9.22 -2.76
C GLU A 28 -10.31 -7.90 -3.56
N LEU A 29 -9.52 -6.92 -3.13
CA LEU A 29 -9.37 -5.65 -3.85
C LEU A 29 -8.68 -5.84 -5.20
N VAL A 30 -7.68 -6.72 -5.27
CA VAL A 30 -6.99 -7.08 -6.51
C VAL A 30 -7.92 -7.89 -7.42
N GLY A 31 -8.52 -8.96 -6.90
CA GLY A 31 -9.39 -9.85 -7.67
C GLY A 31 -10.66 -9.18 -8.20
N SER A 32 -11.15 -8.13 -7.53
CA SER A 32 -12.24 -7.28 -8.03
C SER A 32 -11.80 -6.24 -9.07
N GLY A 33 -10.50 -6.08 -9.29
CA GLY A 33 -9.93 -5.03 -10.15
C GLY A 33 -10.07 -3.63 -9.57
N THR A 34 -10.28 -3.50 -8.26
CA THR A 34 -10.38 -2.21 -7.57
C THR A 34 -9.01 -1.54 -7.47
N VAL A 35 -7.99 -2.35 -7.11
CA VAL A 35 -6.59 -1.94 -7.06
C VAL A 35 -5.72 -2.93 -7.83
N ARG A 36 -4.50 -2.52 -8.15
CA ARG A 36 -3.44 -3.40 -8.64
C ARG A 36 -2.19 -3.18 -7.79
N ILE A 37 -1.58 -4.24 -7.28
CA ILE A 37 -0.29 -4.14 -6.59
C ILE A 37 0.81 -3.97 -7.63
N LEU A 38 1.64 -2.94 -7.44
CA LEU A 38 2.82 -2.67 -8.26
C LEU A 38 4.09 -3.10 -7.55
N ASP A 39 4.15 -2.93 -6.22
CA ASP A 39 5.28 -3.35 -5.40
C ASP A 39 4.87 -3.53 -3.93
N LEU A 40 5.63 -4.34 -3.19
CA LEU A 40 5.41 -4.62 -1.77
C LEU A 40 6.74 -4.90 -1.05
N LEU A 41 6.90 -4.29 0.11
CA LEU A 41 8.05 -4.48 0.99
C LEU A 41 7.56 -4.71 2.42
N ILE A 42 8.05 -5.75 3.08
CA ILE A 42 7.82 -5.96 4.51
C ILE A 42 9.07 -5.50 5.25
N VAL A 43 8.93 -4.60 6.22
CA VAL A 43 10.02 -4.10 7.06
C VAL A 43 9.76 -4.51 8.49
N SER A 44 10.67 -5.22 9.13
CA SER A 44 10.56 -5.64 10.52
C SER A 44 11.65 -5.01 11.37
N LYS A 45 11.32 -4.60 12.60
CA LYS A 45 12.31 -4.15 13.58
C LYS A 45 12.28 -5.06 14.79
N ASP A 46 13.39 -5.69 15.11
CA ASP A 46 13.47 -6.53 16.31
C ASP A 46 13.50 -5.67 17.59
N THR A 47 13.46 -6.34 18.75
CA THR A 47 13.47 -5.65 20.06
C THR A 47 14.82 -4.97 20.39
N ALA A 48 15.90 -5.32 19.68
CA ALA A 48 17.20 -4.67 19.77
C ALA A 48 17.33 -3.47 18.82
N GLY A 49 16.31 -3.22 17.98
CA GLY A 49 16.29 -2.14 17.00
C GLY A 49 16.91 -2.50 15.65
N VAL A 50 17.24 -3.77 15.42
CA VAL A 50 17.76 -4.23 14.13
C VAL A 50 16.62 -4.28 13.12
N VAL A 51 16.80 -3.59 12.00
CA VAL A 51 15.85 -3.56 10.90
C VAL A 51 16.20 -4.63 9.88
N THR A 52 15.21 -5.39 9.45
CA THR A 52 15.29 -6.34 8.34
C THR A 52 14.14 -6.09 7.37
N SER A 53 14.28 -6.56 6.14
CA SER A 53 13.22 -6.48 5.15
C SER A 53 13.06 -7.78 4.37
N VAL A 54 11.86 -7.98 3.82
CA VAL A 54 11.53 -9.04 2.88
C VAL A 54 10.80 -8.40 1.72
N GLU A 55 11.31 -8.60 0.51
CA GLU A 55 10.70 -8.11 -0.72
C GLU A 55 9.61 -9.06 -1.23
N LEU A 56 8.71 -8.54 -2.07
CA LEU A 56 7.65 -9.34 -2.69
C LEU A 56 8.20 -10.59 -3.39
N GLY A 57 9.30 -10.47 -4.13
CA GLY A 57 9.92 -11.59 -4.88
C GLY A 57 10.49 -12.71 -3.99
N GLU A 58 10.66 -12.47 -2.70
CA GLU A 58 11.17 -13.44 -1.73
C GLU A 58 10.05 -14.18 -0.97
N LEU A 59 8.79 -13.78 -1.18
CA LEU A 59 7.63 -14.44 -0.58
C LEU A 59 7.35 -15.80 -1.23
N ASP A 60 6.71 -16.71 -0.49
CA ASP A 60 6.36 -18.01 -1.03
C ASP A 60 5.31 -17.92 -2.15
N ALA A 61 5.30 -18.94 -3.03
CA ALA A 61 4.42 -18.97 -4.19
C ALA A 61 2.93 -18.92 -3.84
N ALA A 62 2.54 -19.38 -2.65
CA ALA A 62 1.15 -19.34 -2.20
C ALA A 62 0.73 -17.90 -1.83
N THR A 63 1.63 -17.15 -1.20
CA THR A 63 1.46 -15.74 -0.85
C THR A 63 1.47 -14.86 -2.10
N LEU A 64 2.40 -15.12 -3.03
CA LEU A 64 2.46 -14.44 -4.33
C LEU A 64 1.18 -14.66 -5.15
N ALA A 65 0.67 -15.89 -5.21
CA ALA A 65 -0.54 -16.23 -5.94
C ALA A 65 -1.80 -15.54 -5.37
N ALA A 66 -1.83 -15.24 -4.07
CA ALA A 66 -2.94 -14.51 -3.45
C ALA A 66 -3.05 -13.06 -3.93
N PHE A 67 -1.95 -12.48 -4.44
CA PHE A 67 -1.90 -11.09 -4.87
C PHE A 67 -2.07 -10.89 -6.38
N ASP A 68 -2.35 -11.94 -7.17
CA ASP A 68 -2.44 -11.93 -8.65
C ASP A 68 -1.38 -11.00 -9.27
N VAL A 69 -0.16 -11.12 -8.73
CA VAL A 69 0.96 -10.28 -9.13
C VAL A 69 1.28 -10.66 -10.56
N LEU A 70 1.24 -9.69 -11.47
CA LEU A 70 1.72 -9.92 -12.82
C LEU A 70 3.17 -10.39 -12.73
N ASP A 71 3.39 -11.61 -13.21
CA ASP A 71 4.70 -12.09 -13.61
C ASP A 71 5.32 -11.01 -14.53
N GLY A 72 6.35 -10.32 -14.04
CA GLY A 72 7.25 -9.56 -14.90
C GLY A 72 7.14 -8.04 -14.94
N ASP A 73 6.85 -7.38 -13.82
CA ASP A 73 7.28 -5.99 -13.55
C ASP A 73 7.14 -5.73 -12.04
N VAL A 74 7.90 -6.45 -11.19
CA VAL A 74 8.29 -5.87 -9.89
C VAL A 74 9.13 -4.69 -10.30
N LEU A 75 8.53 -3.49 -10.34
CA LEU A 75 9.13 -2.32 -10.96
C LEU A 75 10.35 -1.78 -10.17
N GLU A 76 10.93 -2.58 -9.25
CA GLU A 76 11.95 -2.21 -8.25
C GLU A 76 11.67 -0.79 -7.70
N LEU A 77 10.38 -0.51 -7.43
CA LEU A 77 9.93 0.84 -7.02
C LEU A 77 10.13 1.02 -5.53
N LEU A 78 10.03 -0.07 -4.77
CA LEU A 78 10.46 -0.19 -3.40
C LEU A 78 11.80 -0.91 -3.40
N GLY A 79 12.83 -0.28 -2.86
CA GLY A 79 14.18 -0.85 -2.80
C GLY A 79 14.84 -0.68 -1.44
N GLU A 80 16.10 -1.10 -1.35
CA GLU A 80 16.91 -1.01 -0.12
C GLU A 80 16.98 0.40 0.49
N GLN A 81 16.77 1.44 -0.32
CA GLN A 81 16.80 2.84 0.14
C GLN A 81 15.55 3.23 0.94
N ASP A 82 14.42 2.54 0.74
CA ASP A 82 13.17 2.80 1.46
C ASP A 82 13.14 2.12 2.83
N VAL A 83 13.92 1.04 2.99
CA VAL A 83 13.99 0.24 4.21
C VAL A 83 14.43 1.08 5.42
N PRO A 84 15.49 1.92 5.37
CA PRO A 84 15.84 2.78 6.49
C PRO A 84 14.75 3.81 6.83
N VAL A 85 14.11 4.40 5.82
CA VAL A 85 13.08 5.45 6.02
C VAL A 85 11.86 4.88 6.74
N VAL A 86 11.36 3.74 6.28
CA VAL A 86 10.26 3.05 6.95
C VAL A 86 10.73 2.49 8.29
N GLY A 87 11.92 1.90 8.32
CA GLY A 87 12.53 1.30 9.49
C GLY A 87 12.67 2.27 10.65
N GLU A 88 12.94 3.56 10.43
CA GLU A 88 12.98 4.57 11.50
C GLU A 88 11.65 4.69 12.24
N GLU A 89 10.52 4.68 11.50
CA GLU A 89 9.17 4.85 12.03
C GLU A 89 8.57 3.57 12.65
N VAL A 90 9.09 2.38 12.29
CA VAL A 90 8.62 1.10 12.85
C VAL A 90 9.03 0.97 14.33
N PRO A 91 8.10 0.73 15.28
CA PRO A 91 8.46 0.47 16.67
C PRO A 91 9.31 -0.81 16.86
N PRO A 92 10.17 -0.89 17.89
CA PRO A 92 10.85 -2.15 18.21
C PRO A 92 9.86 -3.28 18.51
N GLY A 93 10.07 -4.45 17.89
CA GLY A 93 9.18 -5.61 17.98
C GLY A 93 8.00 -5.61 16.99
N ALA A 94 7.89 -4.60 16.14
CA ALA A 94 6.80 -4.42 15.18
C ALA A 94 7.25 -4.70 13.73
N THR A 95 6.27 -4.82 12.85
CA THR A 95 6.45 -5.02 11.41
C THR A 95 5.58 -4.04 10.63
N ALA A 96 6.12 -3.47 9.55
CA ALA A 96 5.38 -2.69 8.57
C ALA A 96 5.21 -3.46 7.26
N LEU A 97 4.01 -3.36 6.70
CA LEU A 97 3.71 -3.67 5.31
C LEU A 97 3.71 -2.36 4.51
N VAL A 98 4.62 -2.25 3.54
CA VAL A 98 4.69 -1.14 2.59
C VAL A 98 4.13 -1.64 1.26
N VAL A 99 3.18 -0.91 0.69
CA VAL A 99 2.50 -1.27 -0.55
C VAL A 99 2.53 -0.07 -1.49
N LEU A 100 2.93 -0.33 -2.74
CA LEU A 100 2.64 0.53 -3.86
C LEU A 100 1.47 -0.08 -4.64
N TRP A 101 0.30 0.55 -4.56
CA TRP A 101 -0.87 0.10 -5.33
C TRP A 101 -1.35 1.17 -6.31
N GLU A 102 -1.90 0.73 -7.42
CA GLU A 102 -2.65 1.57 -8.34
C GLU A 102 -4.14 1.50 -7.99
N ASN A 103 -4.77 2.66 -7.85
CA ASN A 103 -6.21 2.82 -7.74
C ASN A 103 -6.87 2.67 -9.12
N VAL A 104 -7.05 1.43 -9.58
CA VAL A 104 -7.60 1.10 -10.91
C VAL A 104 -8.97 1.74 -11.10
N TRP A 105 -9.80 1.74 -10.06
CA TRP A 105 -11.14 2.36 -10.05
C TRP A 105 -11.11 3.85 -10.46
N ALA A 106 -10.04 4.58 -10.13
CA ALA A 106 -9.92 6.01 -10.39
C ALA A 106 -9.37 6.33 -11.78
N THR A 107 -8.92 5.34 -12.54
CA THR A 107 -8.26 5.52 -13.84
C THR A 107 -9.07 6.38 -14.81
N ARG A 108 -10.36 6.10 -14.95
CA ARG A 108 -11.23 6.86 -15.87
C ARG A 108 -11.38 8.31 -15.45
N PHE A 109 -11.53 8.56 -14.15
CA PHE A 109 -11.63 9.93 -13.62
C PHE A 109 -10.32 10.70 -13.83
N ALA A 110 -9.18 10.10 -13.48
CA ALA A 110 -7.87 10.69 -13.69
C ALA A 110 -7.60 11.03 -15.17
N GLN A 111 -8.02 10.14 -16.09
CA GLN A 111 -7.94 10.40 -17.53
C GLN A 111 -8.80 11.59 -17.96
N ALA A 112 -10.04 11.68 -17.46
CA ALA A 112 -10.93 12.79 -17.76
C ALA A 112 -10.37 14.14 -17.25
N VAL A 113 -9.83 14.17 -16.03
CA VAL A 113 -9.17 15.36 -15.47
C VAL A 113 -8.01 15.81 -16.36
N ARG A 114 -7.11 14.89 -16.73
CA ARG A 114 -5.98 15.21 -17.62
C ARG A 114 -6.43 15.69 -19.00
N ALA A 115 -7.46 15.06 -19.58
CA ALA A 115 -8.03 15.46 -20.86
C ALA A 115 -8.65 16.87 -20.82
N ALA A 116 -9.18 17.28 -19.66
CA ALA A 116 -9.68 18.63 -19.43
C ALA A 116 -8.55 19.66 -19.12
N GLY A 117 -7.28 19.24 -19.14
CA GLY A 117 -6.13 20.09 -18.79
C GLY A 117 -5.94 20.28 -17.27
N GLY A 118 -6.67 19.51 -16.45
CA GLY A 118 -6.48 19.50 -15.00
C GLY A 118 -5.19 18.79 -14.60
N THR A 119 -4.57 19.29 -13.54
CA THR A 119 -3.39 18.70 -12.90
C THR A 119 -3.68 18.45 -11.41
N LEU A 120 -3.10 17.39 -10.85
CA LEU A 120 -3.20 17.10 -9.44
C LEU A 120 -2.38 18.14 -8.66
N LEU A 121 -3.01 18.84 -7.71
CA LEU A 121 -2.32 19.79 -6.84
C LEU A 121 -1.84 19.16 -5.53
N THR A 122 -2.72 18.42 -4.85
CA THR A 122 -2.44 17.68 -3.60
C THR A 122 -3.29 16.42 -3.54
N HIS A 123 -2.83 15.43 -2.78
CA HIS A 123 -3.55 14.19 -2.48
C HIS A 123 -3.19 13.76 -1.05
N ASP A 124 -4.18 13.74 -0.17
CA ASP A 124 -3.99 13.53 1.26
C ASP A 124 -4.97 12.48 1.78
N ARG A 125 -4.50 11.60 2.67
CA ARG A 125 -5.37 10.66 3.38
C ARG A 125 -5.96 11.34 4.61
N ILE A 126 -7.29 11.46 4.64
CA ILE A 126 -8.02 11.99 5.80
C ILE A 126 -8.37 10.83 6.74
N PRO A 127 -8.02 10.89 8.03
CA PRO A 127 -8.39 9.86 9.00
C PRO A 127 -9.90 9.65 9.08
N ALA A 128 -10.32 8.39 9.23
CA ALA A 128 -11.74 8.02 9.19
C ALA A 128 -12.54 8.64 10.35
N ASP A 129 -11.97 8.70 11.55
CA ASP A 129 -12.57 9.34 12.72
C ASP A 129 -12.82 10.83 12.51
N VAL A 130 -11.92 11.54 11.82
CA VAL A 130 -12.11 12.95 11.44
C VAL A 130 -13.30 13.09 10.49
N VAL A 131 -13.44 12.20 9.51
CA VAL A 131 -14.58 12.20 8.57
C VAL A 131 -15.89 11.88 9.30
N GLU A 132 -15.89 10.86 10.16
CA GLU A 132 -17.06 10.44 10.94
C GLU A 132 -17.56 11.56 11.85
N GLN A 133 -16.66 12.25 12.54
CA GLN A 133 -16.98 13.42 13.37
C GLN A 133 -17.58 14.56 12.55
N ALA A 134 -17.01 14.86 11.38
CA ALA A 134 -17.51 15.91 10.50
C ALA A 134 -18.92 15.60 9.98
N MET A 135 -19.18 14.34 9.59
CA MET A 135 -20.47 13.90 9.06
C MET A 135 -21.57 13.85 10.12
N ALA A 136 -21.24 13.54 11.38
CA ALA A 136 -22.20 13.53 12.48
C ALA A 136 -22.82 14.92 12.75
N GLY A 137 -22.13 15.99 12.37
CA GLY A 137 -22.61 17.37 12.49
C GLY A 137 -23.49 17.87 11.34
N VAL A 138 -23.64 17.10 10.24
CA VAL A 138 -24.44 17.49 9.07
C VAL A 138 -25.91 17.10 9.31
N PRO A 139 -26.86 18.06 9.35
CA PRO A 139 -28.27 17.73 9.42
C PRO A 139 -28.68 16.87 8.23
N ARG A 140 -29.40 15.77 8.49
CA ARG A 140 -29.97 14.90 7.45
C ARG A 140 -31.09 15.58 6.68
#